data_AF-A0A6B2NS47-F1
#
_entry.id   AF-A0A6B2NS47-F1
#
_cell.length_a   1.000
_cell.length_b   1.000
_cell.length_c   1.000
_cell.angle_alpha   90.00
_cell.angle_beta   90.00
_cell.angle_gamma   90.00
#
_symmetry.space_group_name_H-M   'P 1'
#
loop_
_entity.id
_entity.type
_entity.pdbx_description
1 polymer ?
#
loop_
_entity_poly.entity_id
_entity_poly.type
_entity_poly.pdbx_seq_one_letter_code
_entity_poly.pdbx_strand_id
1 'polypeptide(L)'
;MHGTILILDGVSTNRIMLKVQLSAAWYHVVQSDRLDGVLGIIRRVRPDLILCAYSLPDGNALDLKRCLTGTPDCSDIPLIAIAPQNDHSTRRKALAAGIDDVLSQPCDDVILLARIRSLIRAHSRALELREQSGSHIMELDESPVEYIGPRRLPNIAIVTQTPGTGAIWRSRLKGLMACDMDLHRIEDAQNLLNERATDAIVVELNDGTTGMRLLADLRARTITRNAAILGVPNPANPHLAADALDRGADDVMPAGFEVHELALRLETQLKRKARADRYRDSLRARVEAAMIDPMTGLYNRRFAMPELQRLAGLMADTGKPLAVLLADLDHFKTINDRFGHPAGDAVLIETAIRLKSQLRPTDLLARIGGEEFLIVLPGTREDEALQVANRLCAHVSRSTFAISDSGRHVSASLSIGLFAATASDLRDFQRNQLATKLIDRADQALYAAKEEGRNRVSKVTVAPLPLSVPPGFVA
;
A
#
# COMPACT_ATOMS: atom_id res chain seq x y z
N MET A 1 -15.08 -8.14 -18.28
CA MET A 1 -13.92 -9.06 -18.31
C MET A 1 -14.43 -10.42 -18.72
N HIS A 2 -14.10 -10.88 -19.91
CA HIS A 2 -14.34 -12.28 -20.28
C HIS A 2 -13.09 -13.04 -19.88
N GLY A 3 -13.14 -13.79 -18.78
CA GLY A 3 -12.03 -14.63 -18.35
C GLY A 3 -11.91 -15.87 -19.25
N THR A 4 -10.69 -16.35 -19.42
CA THR A 4 -10.39 -17.59 -20.14
C THR A 4 -10.22 -18.74 -19.14
N ILE A 5 -11.02 -19.79 -19.30
CA ILE A 5 -10.99 -20.98 -18.43
C ILE A 5 -10.51 -22.18 -19.24
N LEU A 6 -9.49 -22.85 -18.73
CA LEU A 6 -9.02 -24.13 -19.27
C LEU A 6 -9.65 -25.28 -18.48
N ILE A 7 -10.40 -26.14 -19.16
CA ILE A 7 -11.00 -27.35 -18.59
C ILE A 7 -10.13 -28.56 -18.94
N LEU A 8 -9.72 -29.33 -17.92
CA LEU A 8 -9.09 -30.64 -18.07
C LEU A 8 -10.00 -31.71 -17.47
N ASP A 9 -10.52 -32.61 -18.30
CA ASP A 9 -11.27 -33.78 -17.83
C ASP A 9 -11.15 -34.90 -18.87
N GLY A 10 -10.85 -36.13 -18.47
CA GLY A 10 -10.75 -37.27 -19.39
C GLY A 10 -12.10 -37.62 -20.06
N VAL A 11 -13.21 -37.32 -19.40
CA VAL A 11 -14.57 -37.65 -19.87
C VAL A 11 -15.13 -36.54 -20.76
N SER A 12 -15.44 -36.89 -22.01
CA SER A 12 -15.94 -35.94 -23.02
C SER A 12 -17.26 -35.27 -22.61
N THR A 13 -18.20 -36.03 -22.02
CA THR A 13 -19.50 -35.51 -21.57
C THR A 13 -19.34 -34.42 -20.51
N ASN A 14 -18.45 -34.62 -19.53
CA ASN A 14 -18.17 -33.63 -18.49
C ASN A 14 -17.60 -32.34 -19.10
N ARG A 15 -16.63 -32.46 -20.02
CA ARG A 15 -16.06 -31.31 -20.72
C ARG A 15 -17.13 -30.53 -21.46
N ILE A 16 -17.99 -31.20 -22.24
CA ILE A 16 -19.06 -30.56 -23.02
C ILE A 16 -20.03 -29.82 -22.10
N MET A 17 -20.49 -30.47 -21.03
CA MET A 17 -21.39 -29.88 -20.05
C MET A 17 -20.80 -28.61 -19.42
N LEU A 18 -19.58 -28.70 -18.87
CA LEU A 18 -18.89 -27.56 -18.26
C LEU A 18 -18.64 -26.43 -19.25
N LYS A 19 -18.33 -26.75 -20.51
CA LYS A 19 -18.18 -25.72 -21.56
C LYS A 19 -19.47 -25.00 -21.83
N VAL A 20 -20.59 -25.70 -22.02
CA VAL A 20 -21.89 -25.08 -22.25
C VAL A 20 -22.25 -24.15 -21.09
N GLN A 21 -22.09 -24.63 -19.86
CA GLN A 21 -22.36 -23.86 -18.65
C GLN A 21 -21.50 -22.59 -18.54
N LEU A 22 -20.17 -22.72 -18.70
CA LEU A 22 -19.25 -21.60 -18.56
C LEU A 22 -19.34 -20.61 -19.73
N SER A 23 -19.62 -21.09 -20.95
CA SER A 23 -19.89 -20.22 -22.10
C SER A 23 -21.20 -19.45 -21.94
N ALA A 24 -22.25 -20.04 -21.34
CA ALA A 24 -23.47 -19.32 -20.99
C ALA A 24 -23.22 -18.24 -19.92
N ALA A 25 -22.23 -18.45 -19.05
CA ALA A 25 -21.72 -17.47 -18.10
C ALA A 25 -20.66 -16.51 -18.71
N TRP A 26 -20.55 -16.46 -20.04
CA TRP A 26 -19.72 -15.51 -20.79
C TRP A 26 -18.20 -15.68 -20.61
N TYR A 27 -17.74 -16.88 -20.26
CA TYR A 27 -16.31 -17.21 -20.25
C TYR A 27 -15.85 -17.78 -21.58
N HIS A 28 -14.60 -17.47 -21.96
CA HIS A 28 -13.94 -18.18 -23.05
C HIS A 28 -13.43 -19.52 -22.52
N VAL A 29 -13.81 -20.62 -23.16
CA VAL A 29 -13.51 -21.97 -22.66
C VAL A 29 -12.60 -22.71 -23.63
N VAL A 30 -11.46 -23.15 -23.12
CA VAL A 30 -10.54 -24.07 -23.80
C VAL A 30 -10.59 -25.42 -23.08
N GLN A 31 -10.45 -26.53 -23.81
CA GLN A 31 -10.59 -27.88 -23.27
C GLN A 31 -9.36 -28.73 -23.61
N SER A 32 -8.95 -29.58 -22.68
CA SER A 32 -7.99 -30.68 -22.87
C SER A 32 -8.52 -31.95 -22.17
N ASP A 33 -8.12 -33.12 -22.64
CA ASP A 33 -8.50 -34.41 -22.05
C ASP A 33 -7.39 -35.06 -21.21
N ARG A 34 -6.17 -34.50 -21.24
CA ARG A 34 -4.95 -35.07 -20.65
C ARG A 34 -3.97 -33.99 -20.20
N LEU A 35 -2.99 -34.36 -19.40
CA LEU A 35 -1.89 -33.51 -18.95
C LEU A 35 -0.82 -33.32 -20.01
N ASP A 36 -0.59 -34.32 -20.86
CA ASP A 36 0.36 -34.22 -21.96
C ASP A 36 0.05 -33.01 -22.85
N GLY A 37 1.07 -32.19 -23.12
CA GLY A 37 0.94 -30.94 -23.87
C GLY A 37 0.24 -29.76 -23.15
N VAL A 38 -0.24 -29.92 -21.91
CA VAL A 38 -1.03 -28.87 -21.21
C VAL A 38 -0.27 -27.56 -21.05
N LEU A 39 1.04 -27.61 -20.77
CA LEU A 39 1.86 -26.40 -20.60
C LEU A 39 1.94 -25.58 -21.90
N GLY A 40 1.94 -26.24 -23.06
CA GLY A 40 1.89 -25.55 -24.36
C GLY A 40 0.56 -24.81 -24.55
N ILE A 41 -0.55 -25.43 -24.14
CA ILE A 41 -1.88 -24.80 -24.16
C ILE A 41 -1.90 -23.60 -23.21
N ILE A 42 -1.44 -23.77 -21.97
CA ILE A 42 -1.41 -22.70 -20.95
C ILE A 42 -0.61 -21.50 -21.45
N ARG A 43 0.59 -21.70 -22.01
CA ARG A 43 1.43 -20.61 -22.54
C ARG A 43 0.78 -19.85 -23.69
N ARG A 44 0.05 -20.56 -24.57
CA ARG A 44 -0.62 -19.96 -25.72
C ARG A 44 -1.90 -19.22 -25.34
N VAL A 45 -2.69 -19.83 -24.46
CA VAL A 45 -4.05 -19.38 -24.11
C VAL A 45 -4.03 -18.37 -22.96
N ARG A 46 -3.05 -18.48 -22.05
CA ARG A 46 -2.95 -17.72 -20.79
C ARG A 46 -4.28 -17.73 -20.02
N PRO A 47 -4.73 -18.90 -19.55
CA PRO A 47 -5.99 -19.00 -18.83
C PRO A 47 -5.93 -18.24 -17.50
N ASP A 48 -7.03 -17.57 -17.16
CA ASP A 48 -7.24 -16.90 -15.87
C ASP A 48 -7.56 -17.89 -14.75
N LEU A 49 -8.01 -19.10 -15.09
CA LEU A 49 -8.34 -20.18 -14.18
C LEU A 49 -8.29 -21.54 -14.89
N ILE A 50 -7.88 -22.57 -14.16
CA ILE A 50 -7.90 -23.96 -14.60
C ILE A 50 -8.91 -24.75 -13.77
N LEU A 51 -9.81 -25.46 -14.46
CA LEU A 51 -10.75 -26.40 -13.86
C LEU A 51 -10.33 -27.82 -14.26
N CYS A 52 -9.94 -28.65 -13.30
CA CYS A 52 -9.35 -29.96 -13.56
C CYS A 52 -10.14 -31.05 -12.85
N ALA A 53 -10.55 -32.11 -13.55
CA ALA A 53 -10.98 -33.34 -12.93
C ALA A 53 -9.86 -33.89 -12.05
N TYR A 54 -10.20 -34.44 -10.88
CA TYR A 54 -9.17 -34.92 -9.96
C TYR A 54 -8.34 -36.04 -10.59
N SER A 55 -8.97 -36.94 -11.33
CA SER A 55 -8.31 -38.03 -12.08
C SER A 55 -8.36 -37.75 -13.58
N LEU A 56 -7.23 -37.94 -14.25
CA LEU A 56 -7.05 -37.81 -15.70
C LEU A 56 -6.49 -39.12 -16.27
N PRO A 57 -6.57 -39.35 -17.60
CA PRO A 57 -6.05 -40.58 -18.22
C PRO A 57 -4.55 -40.81 -18.01
N ASP A 58 -3.77 -39.73 -17.86
CA ASP A 58 -2.31 -39.72 -17.78
C ASP A 58 -1.78 -39.11 -16.48
N GLY A 59 -2.63 -38.95 -15.45
CA GLY A 59 -2.24 -38.42 -14.15
C GLY A 59 -3.42 -37.90 -13.32
N ASN A 60 -3.18 -36.90 -12.49
CA ASN A 60 -4.17 -36.30 -11.61
C ASN A 60 -3.96 -34.78 -11.39
N ALA A 61 -4.89 -34.14 -10.70
CA ALA A 61 -4.83 -32.70 -10.44
C ALA A 61 -3.62 -32.27 -9.58
N LEU A 62 -3.08 -33.15 -8.73
CA LEU A 62 -1.85 -32.87 -7.96
C LEU A 62 -0.63 -32.81 -8.87
N ASP A 63 -0.58 -33.67 -9.89
CA ASP A 63 0.48 -33.67 -10.91
C ASP A 63 0.48 -32.34 -11.66
N LEU A 64 -0.71 -31.89 -12.08
CA LEU A 64 -0.88 -30.57 -12.70
C LEU A 64 -0.40 -29.44 -11.78
N LYS A 65 -0.77 -29.45 -10.49
CA LYS A 65 -0.32 -28.43 -9.53
C LYS A 65 1.20 -28.39 -9.39
N ARG A 66 1.85 -29.57 -9.38
CA ARG A 66 3.32 -29.68 -9.36
C ARG A 66 3.94 -29.08 -10.63
N CYS A 67 3.39 -29.38 -11.80
CA CYS A 67 3.85 -28.81 -13.07
C CYS A 67 3.71 -27.28 -13.11
N LEU A 68 2.58 -26.74 -12.64
CA LEU A 68 2.34 -25.29 -12.56
C LEU A 68 3.33 -24.63 -11.60
N THR A 69 3.52 -25.20 -10.41
CA THR A 69 4.43 -24.65 -9.39
C THR A 69 5.89 -24.64 -9.87
N GLY A 70 6.29 -25.62 -10.68
CA GLY A 70 7.63 -25.67 -11.29
C GLY A 70 7.85 -24.72 -12.46
N THR A 71 6.82 -23.97 -12.90
CA THR A 71 6.89 -23.05 -14.05
C THR A 71 6.58 -21.62 -13.61
N PRO A 72 7.57 -20.71 -13.52
CA PRO A 72 7.38 -19.36 -12.95
C PRO A 72 6.24 -18.55 -13.58
N ASP A 73 6.07 -18.64 -14.90
CA ASP A 73 5.03 -17.89 -15.62
C ASP A 73 3.61 -18.44 -15.41
N CYS A 74 3.47 -19.58 -14.75
CA CYS A 74 2.20 -20.31 -14.60
C CYS A 74 1.87 -20.65 -13.14
N SER A 75 2.78 -20.37 -12.20
CA SER A 75 2.66 -20.80 -10.80
C SER A 75 1.49 -20.16 -10.05
N ASP A 76 1.04 -19.00 -10.51
CA ASP A 76 -0.02 -18.21 -9.86
C ASP A 76 -1.42 -18.42 -10.48
N ILE A 77 -1.53 -19.21 -11.54
CA ILE A 77 -2.83 -19.50 -12.17
C ILE A 77 -3.69 -20.33 -11.19
N PRO A 78 -4.88 -19.84 -10.80
CA PRO A 78 -5.77 -20.58 -9.89
C PRO A 78 -6.20 -21.92 -10.47
N LEU A 79 -6.16 -22.97 -9.64
CA LEU A 79 -6.59 -24.32 -9.99
C LEU A 79 -7.75 -24.77 -9.09
N ILE A 80 -8.88 -25.12 -9.70
CA ILE A 80 -9.99 -25.81 -9.03
C ILE A 80 -9.96 -27.28 -9.44
N ALA A 81 -9.91 -28.18 -8.45
CA ALA A 81 -10.08 -29.62 -8.69
C ALA A 81 -11.54 -30.05 -8.53
N ILE A 82 -12.03 -30.89 -9.43
CA ILE A 82 -13.35 -31.54 -9.33
C ILE A 82 -13.13 -32.98 -8.84
N ALA A 83 -13.49 -33.23 -7.59
CA ALA A 83 -13.36 -34.52 -6.93
C ALA A 83 -14.68 -35.33 -6.97
N PRO A 84 -14.62 -36.66 -6.82
CA PRO A 84 -15.80 -37.50 -6.62
C PRO A 84 -16.63 -37.08 -5.39
N GLN A 85 -17.90 -37.47 -5.38
CA GLN A 85 -18.82 -37.16 -4.27
C GLN A 85 -18.34 -37.76 -2.95
N ASN A 86 -18.51 -37.02 -1.84
CA ASN A 86 -18.24 -37.47 -0.47
C ASN A 86 -16.79 -37.92 -0.16
N ASP A 87 -15.81 -37.60 -1.01
CA ASP A 87 -14.41 -37.94 -0.77
C ASP A 87 -13.63 -36.82 -0.05
N HIS A 88 -13.84 -36.73 1.27
CA HIS A 88 -13.11 -35.80 2.14
C HIS A 88 -11.60 -36.05 2.14
N SER A 89 -11.15 -37.28 1.87
CA SER A 89 -9.73 -37.64 1.88
C SER A 89 -9.00 -37.02 0.70
N THR A 90 -9.59 -37.13 -0.50
CA THR A 90 -9.10 -36.53 -1.74
C THR A 90 -9.15 -35.01 -1.66
N ARG A 91 -10.25 -34.46 -1.14
CA ARG A 91 -10.41 -33.02 -0.91
C ARG A 91 -9.28 -32.45 -0.04
N ARG A 92 -9.00 -33.10 1.10
CA ARG A 92 -7.92 -32.69 2.01
C ARG A 92 -6.54 -32.80 1.36
N LYS A 93 -6.26 -33.89 0.64
CA LYS A 93 -4.99 -34.08 -0.09
C LYS A 93 -4.78 -32.99 -1.15
N ALA A 94 -5.82 -32.65 -1.90
CA ALA A 94 -5.78 -31.60 -2.91
C ALA A 94 -5.48 -30.22 -2.31
N LEU A 95 -6.21 -29.81 -1.27
CA LEU A 95 -5.97 -28.54 -0.58
C LEU A 95 -4.57 -28.49 0.06
N ALA A 96 -4.12 -29.60 0.67
CA ALA A 96 -2.78 -29.69 1.25
C ALA A 96 -1.66 -29.58 0.21
N ALA A 97 -1.91 -29.98 -1.04
CA ALA A 97 -0.97 -29.80 -2.15
C ALA A 97 -0.99 -28.37 -2.73
N GLY A 98 -1.80 -27.46 -2.18
CA GLY A 98 -1.91 -26.06 -2.62
C GLY A 98 -2.83 -25.84 -3.82
N ILE A 99 -3.74 -26.79 -4.11
CA ILE A 99 -4.85 -26.54 -5.04
C ILE A 99 -5.77 -25.49 -4.42
N ASP A 100 -6.17 -24.49 -5.20
CA ASP A 100 -6.84 -23.29 -4.71
C ASP A 100 -8.28 -23.54 -4.25
N ASP A 101 -8.98 -24.48 -4.89
CA ASP A 101 -10.24 -25.00 -4.36
C ASP A 101 -10.54 -26.42 -4.86
N VAL A 102 -11.46 -27.10 -4.17
CA VAL A 102 -11.98 -28.40 -4.56
C VAL A 102 -13.50 -28.34 -4.56
N LEU A 103 -14.12 -28.82 -5.64
CA LEU A 103 -15.56 -28.99 -5.77
C LEU A 103 -15.89 -30.48 -5.92
N SER A 104 -17.07 -30.89 -5.46
CA SER A 104 -17.51 -32.29 -5.55
C SER A 104 -18.50 -32.46 -6.69
N GLN A 105 -18.46 -33.61 -7.36
CA GLN A 105 -19.52 -34.00 -8.30
C GLN A 105 -20.77 -34.52 -7.54
N PRO A 106 -22.00 -34.29 -8.06
CA PRO A 106 -22.31 -33.32 -9.12
C PRO A 106 -22.04 -31.89 -8.64
N CYS A 107 -21.45 -31.06 -9.51
CA CYS A 107 -21.07 -29.71 -9.13
C CYS A 107 -22.30 -28.81 -9.16
N ASP A 108 -22.61 -28.15 -8.06
CA ASP A 108 -23.65 -27.12 -8.03
C ASP A 108 -23.19 -25.88 -8.82
N ASP A 109 -24.06 -25.41 -9.71
CA ASP A 109 -23.75 -24.33 -10.66
C ASP A 109 -23.51 -22.99 -9.96
N VAL A 110 -24.26 -22.74 -8.89
CA VAL A 110 -24.23 -21.46 -8.16
C VAL A 110 -22.90 -21.34 -7.44
N ILE A 111 -22.47 -22.39 -6.72
CA ILE A 111 -21.17 -22.37 -6.05
C ILE A 111 -20.01 -22.41 -7.04
N LEU A 112 -20.10 -23.16 -8.14
CA LEU A 112 -19.06 -23.20 -9.18
C LEU A 112 -18.78 -21.81 -9.74
N LEU A 113 -19.83 -21.11 -10.17
CA LEU A 113 -19.70 -19.78 -10.76
C LEU A 113 -19.21 -18.76 -9.73
N ALA A 114 -19.70 -18.81 -8.49
CA ALA A 114 -19.23 -17.92 -7.42
C ALA A 114 -17.74 -18.14 -7.11
N ARG A 115 -17.27 -19.38 -7.12
CA ARG A 115 -15.84 -19.72 -6.93
C ARG A 115 -14.96 -19.23 -8.04
N ILE A 116 -15.36 -19.46 -9.28
CA ILE A 116 -14.63 -18.97 -10.46
C ILE A 116 -14.51 -17.45 -10.40
N ARG A 117 -15.62 -16.74 -10.16
CA ARG A 117 -15.60 -15.28 -9.99
C ARG A 117 -14.66 -14.84 -8.88
N SER A 118 -14.72 -15.49 -7.71
CA SER A 118 -13.89 -15.11 -6.55
C SER A 118 -12.40 -15.31 -6.82
N LEU A 119 -12.00 -16.45 -7.38
CA LEU A 119 -10.60 -16.76 -7.66
C LEU A 119 -10.02 -15.89 -8.77
N ILE A 120 -10.76 -15.64 -9.85
CA ILE A 120 -10.33 -14.71 -10.91
C ILE A 120 -10.12 -13.31 -10.31
N ARG A 121 -11.08 -12.79 -9.52
CA ARG A 121 -10.92 -11.48 -8.84
C ARG A 121 -9.72 -11.45 -7.90
N ALA A 122 -9.43 -12.54 -7.20
CA ALA A 122 -8.25 -12.62 -6.32
C ALA A 122 -6.95 -12.62 -7.13
N HIS A 123 -6.91 -13.37 -8.24
CA HIS A 123 -5.76 -13.46 -9.13
C HIS A 123 -5.45 -12.11 -9.81
N SER A 124 -6.45 -11.46 -10.41
CA SER A 124 -6.27 -10.15 -11.06
C SER A 124 -5.74 -9.09 -10.07
N ARG A 125 -6.29 -9.02 -8.85
CA ARG A 125 -5.78 -8.12 -7.80
C ARG A 125 -4.32 -8.38 -7.45
N ALA A 126 -3.91 -9.65 -7.40
CA ALA A 126 -2.54 -10.02 -7.09
C ALA A 126 -1.58 -9.63 -8.22
N LEU A 127 -1.99 -9.81 -9.49
CA LEU A 127 -1.22 -9.37 -10.65
C LEU A 127 -1.07 -7.84 -10.68
N GLU A 128 -2.14 -7.08 -10.48
CA GLU A 128 -2.09 -5.61 -10.44
C GLU A 128 -1.11 -5.08 -9.38
N LEU A 129 -1.13 -5.65 -8.17
CA LEU A 129 -0.19 -5.30 -7.09
C LEU A 129 1.27 -5.57 -7.47
N ARG A 130 1.53 -6.66 -8.20
CA ARG A 130 2.87 -7.02 -8.69
C ARG A 130 3.32 -6.08 -9.80
N GLU A 131 2.44 -5.78 -10.76
CA GLU A 131 2.74 -4.87 -11.86
C GLU A 131 3.07 -3.47 -11.34
N GLN A 132 2.27 -2.94 -10.40
CA GLN A 132 2.56 -1.65 -9.75
C GLN A 132 3.92 -1.65 -9.03
N SER A 133 4.32 -2.80 -8.48
CA SER A 133 5.63 -3.00 -7.87
C SER A 133 6.74 -3.06 -8.93
N GLY A 134 6.53 -3.65 -10.10
CA GLY A 134 7.55 -3.78 -11.15
C GLY A 134 7.68 -2.56 -12.10
N SER A 135 6.61 -1.79 -12.29
CA SER A 135 6.50 -0.82 -13.40
C SER A 135 7.28 0.50 -13.25
N HIS A 136 8.01 0.72 -12.16
CA HIS A 136 8.96 1.83 -12.04
C HIS A 136 10.40 1.32 -12.09
N ILE A 137 10.96 1.39 -13.30
CA ILE A 137 12.33 1.08 -13.74
C ILE A 137 13.40 1.38 -12.68
N MET A 138 14.10 0.34 -12.20
CA MET A 138 15.56 0.17 -12.32
C MET A 138 15.94 -1.22 -11.78
N GLU A 139 16.72 -1.96 -12.57
CA GLU A 139 17.33 -3.25 -12.23
C GLU A 139 18.15 -3.14 -10.94
N LEU A 140 17.53 -3.52 -9.82
CA LEU A 140 18.23 -3.93 -8.61
C LEU A 140 17.57 -5.23 -8.18
N ASP A 141 18.17 -6.33 -8.65
CA ASP A 141 18.02 -7.70 -8.15
C ASP A 141 16.59 -8.06 -7.69
N GLU A 142 15.72 -8.38 -8.66
CA GLU A 142 14.48 -9.11 -8.40
C GLU A 142 14.80 -10.58 -8.07
N SER A 143 15.63 -10.81 -7.06
CA SER A 143 15.65 -12.10 -6.40
C SER A 143 14.26 -12.31 -5.80
N PRO A 144 13.56 -13.43 -6.10
CA PRO A 144 12.23 -13.68 -5.57
C PRO A 144 12.34 -13.57 -4.06
N VAL A 145 11.61 -12.61 -3.46
CA VAL A 145 11.58 -12.44 -2.01
C VAL A 145 11.13 -13.76 -1.42
N GLU A 146 12.10 -14.53 -0.94
CA GLU A 146 11.86 -15.86 -0.40
C GLU A 146 10.83 -15.69 0.73
N TYR A 147 9.83 -16.56 0.78
CA TYR A 147 8.80 -16.49 1.80
C TYR A 147 9.42 -16.78 3.17
N ILE A 148 9.96 -15.75 3.80
CA ILE A 148 10.19 -15.73 5.24
C ILE A 148 8.79 -15.55 5.84
N GLY A 149 8.35 -16.49 6.66
CA GLY A 149 7.02 -16.50 7.27
C GLY A 149 6.70 -15.20 8.03
N PRO A 150 5.46 -15.04 8.51
CA PRO A 150 5.08 -13.81 9.21
C PRO A 150 5.99 -13.58 10.43
N ARG A 151 6.54 -12.36 10.58
CA ARG A 151 7.41 -11.95 11.71
C ARG A 151 6.72 -12.05 13.08
N ARG A 152 5.39 -12.22 13.12
CA ARG A 152 4.55 -12.41 14.29
C ARG A 152 3.56 -13.56 14.03
N LEU A 153 3.04 -14.20 15.08
CA LEU A 153 1.94 -15.15 14.92
C LEU A 153 0.72 -14.44 14.30
N PRO A 154 0.05 -15.06 13.31
CA PRO A 154 -1.13 -14.47 12.70
C PRO A 154 -2.25 -14.40 13.73
N ASN A 155 -2.99 -13.28 13.75
CA ASN A 155 -4.19 -13.16 14.58
C ASN A 155 -5.44 -13.54 13.79
N ILE A 156 -6.26 -14.46 14.31
CA ILE A 156 -7.48 -14.95 13.68
C ILE A 156 -8.69 -14.64 14.56
N ALA A 157 -9.61 -13.84 14.07
CA ALA A 157 -10.89 -13.62 14.73
C ALA A 157 -11.90 -14.70 14.29
N ILE A 158 -12.53 -15.37 15.25
CA ILE A 158 -13.63 -16.30 15.00
C ILE A 158 -14.93 -15.63 15.47
N VAL A 159 -15.82 -15.37 14.52
CA VAL A 159 -17.09 -14.69 14.73
C VAL A 159 -18.23 -15.69 14.55
N THR A 160 -18.87 -16.05 15.65
CA THR A 160 -19.95 -17.06 15.67
C THR A 160 -21.24 -16.49 16.24
N GLN A 161 -22.37 -17.14 16.00
CA GLN A 161 -23.65 -16.77 16.60
C GLN A 161 -23.63 -17.00 18.11
N THR A 162 -23.13 -18.17 18.51
CA THR A 162 -23.07 -18.56 19.92
C THR A 162 -21.62 -18.66 20.38
N PRO A 163 -21.32 -18.32 21.65
CA PRO A 163 -19.99 -18.52 22.23
C PRO A 163 -19.55 -19.99 22.22
N GLY A 164 -20.50 -20.93 22.34
CA GLY A 164 -20.24 -22.37 22.33
C GLY A 164 -19.64 -22.84 21.00
N THR A 165 -20.23 -22.43 19.87
CA THR A 165 -19.68 -22.73 18.54
C THR A 165 -18.26 -22.20 18.38
N GLY A 166 -18.03 -20.93 18.77
CA GLY A 166 -16.72 -20.30 18.69
C GLY A 166 -15.66 -21.02 19.53
N ALA A 167 -16.01 -21.41 20.76
CA ALA A 167 -15.11 -22.18 21.63
C ALA A 167 -14.71 -23.54 21.03
N ILE A 168 -15.66 -24.25 20.41
CA ILE A 168 -15.39 -25.53 19.73
C ILE A 168 -14.45 -25.33 18.54
N TRP A 169 -14.72 -24.33 17.70
CA TRP A 169 -13.91 -24.06 16.51
C TRP A 169 -12.48 -23.70 16.89
N ARG A 170 -12.31 -22.79 17.85
CA ARG A 170 -11.00 -22.39 18.38
C ARG A 170 -10.24 -23.58 18.97
N SER A 171 -10.89 -24.38 19.81
CA SER A 171 -10.24 -25.53 20.46
C SER A 171 -9.69 -26.52 19.45
N ARG A 172 -10.48 -26.87 18.43
CA ARG A 172 -10.04 -27.78 17.36
C ARG A 172 -8.96 -27.17 16.48
N LEU A 173 -9.06 -25.87 16.16
CA LEU A 173 -8.10 -25.18 15.28
C LEU A 173 -6.73 -24.98 15.95
N LYS A 174 -6.70 -24.70 17.27
CA LYS A 174 -5.45 -24.58 18.05
C LYS A 174 -4.54 -25.79 17.95
N GLY A 175 -5.10 -26.99 17.74
CA GLY A 175 -4.33 -28.22 17.58
C GLY A 175 -3.62 -28.37 16.23
N LEU A 176 -3.98 -27.56 15.23
CA LEU A 176 -3.48 -27.71 13.85
C LEU A 176 -2.62 -26.52 13.38
N MET A 177 -2.70 -25.36 14.04
CA MET A 177 -1.97 -24.17 13.61
C MET A 177 -1.54 -23.28 14.79
N ALA A 178 -0.34 -22.72 14.66
CA ALA A 178 0.19 -21.73 15.60
C ALA A 178 -0.34 -20.34 15.24
N CYS A 179 -1.34 -19.86 15.98
CA CYS A 179 -1.95 -18.56 15.79
C CYS A 179 -2.54 -17.99 17.09
N ASP A 180 -2.63 -16.67 17.16
CA ASP A 180 -3.46 -15.98 18.14
C ASP A 180 -4.91 -16.06 17.67
N MET A 181 -5.85 -16.22 18.60
CA MET A 181 -7.26 -16.37 18.28
C MET A 181 -8.16 -15.65 19.27
N ASP A 182 -8.98 -14.76 18.72
CA ASP A 182 -10.00 -13.98 19.41
C ASP A 182 -11.40 -14.50 19.06
N LEU A 183 -12.30 -14.50 20.04
CA LEU A 183 -13.67 -15.01 19.88
C LEU A 183 -14.66 -13.85 20.01
N HIS A 184 -15.54 -13.74 19.03
CA HIS A 184 -16.58 -12.72 19.02
C HIS A 184 -17.93 -13.33 18.69
N ARG A 185 -18.99 -12.71 19.21
CA ARG A 185 -20.34 -12.95 18.73
C ARG A 185 -20.59 -12.07 17.50
N ILE A 186 -21.45 -12.51 16.59
CA ILE A 186 -21.84 -11.70 15.42
C ILE A 186 -22.40 -10.33 15.85
N GLU A 187 -23.15 -10.27 16.95
CA GLU A 187 -23.70 -9.02 17.52
C GLU A 187 -22.62 -8.05 18.00
N ASP A 188 -21.50 -8.60 18.50
CA ASP A 188 -20.39 -7.85 19.09
C ASP A 188 -19.24 -7.63 18.10
N ALA A 189 -19.44 -7.98 16.83
CA ALA A 189 -18.39 -7.97 15.81
C ALA A 189 -17.84 -6.56 15.51
N GLN A 190 -18.50 -5.51 15.98
CA GLN A 190 -17.97 -4.14 15.95
C GLN A 190 -16.69 -3.99 16.81
N ASN A 191 -16.49 -4.83 17.82
CA ASN A 191 -15.30 -4.80 18.67
C ASN A 191 -14.01 -5.13 17.90
N LEU A 192 -14.11 -5.87 16.79
CA LEU A 192 -13.00 -6.13 15.86
C LEU A 192 -12.32 -4.87 15.33
N LEU A 193 -12.98 -3.72 15.44
CA LEU A 193 -12.50 -2.43 14.95
C LEU A 193 -11.61 -1.69 15.96
N ASN A 194 -11.79 -2.00 17.24
CA ASN A 194 -11.07 -1.36 18.34
C ASN A 194 -9.89 -2.23 18.82
N GLU A 195 -9.83 -3.47 18.33
CA GLU A 195 -8.85 -4.46 18.73
C GLU A 195 -7.66 -4.54 17.77
N ARG A 196 -6.71 -5.42 18.11
CA ARG A 196 -5.46 -5.61 17.38
C ARG A 196 -5.74 -6.00 15.92
N ALA A 197 -4.95 -5.47 14.99
CA ALA A 197 -5.11 -5.75 13.55
C ALA A 197 -5.15 -7.26 13.25
N THR A 198 -6.32 -7.75 12.82
CA THR A 198 -6.60 -9.16 12.53
C THR A 198 -6.10 -9.55 11.14
N ASP A 199 -5.47 -10.72 11.04
CA ASP A 199 -4.96 -11.24 9.77
C ASP A 199 -6.01 -12.07 9.01
N ALA A 200 -6.87 -12.81 9.73
CA ALA A 200 -8.00 -13.52 9.14
C ALA A 200 -9.25 -13.46 10.03
N ILE A 201 -10.43 -13.46 9.42
CA ILE A 201 -11.72 -13.45 10.10
C ILE A 201 -12.54 -14.63 9.58
N VAL A 202 -12.91 -15.54 10.47
CA VAL A 202 -13.80 -16.67 10.18
C VAL A 202 -15.19 -16.29 10.66
N VAL A 203 -16.16 -16.25 9.76
CA VAL A 203 -17.55 -15.86 10.03
C VAL A 203 -18.46 -17.07 9.87
N GLU A 204 -19.18 -17.42 10.94
CA GLU A 204 -20.28 -18.38 10.87
C GLU A 204 -21.44 -17.79 10.06
N LEU A 205 -21.94 -18.55 9.08
CA LEU A 205 -23.05 -18.17 8.23
C LEU A 205 -24.27 -19.03 8.57
N ASN A 206 -25.43 -18.40 8.67
CA ASN A 206 -26.73 -19.06 8.76
C ASN A 206 -27.69 -18.50 7.72
N ASP A 207 -28.90 -19.05 7.66
CA ASP A 207 -29.97 -18.55 6.79
C ASP A 207 -30.46 -17.13 7.19
N GLY A 208 -29.89 -16.55 8.25
CA GLY A 208 -30.13 -15.18 8.66
C GLY A 208 -29.31 -14.16 7.86
N THR A 209 -29.84 -12.95 7.72
CA THR A 209 -29.14 -11.87 7.01
C THR A 209 -27.94 -11.29 7.77
N THR A 210 -27.82 -11.57 9.06
CA THR A 210 -26.83 -10.92 9.94
C THR A 210 -25.40 -11.25 9.56
N GLY A 211 -25.07 -12.53 9.30
CA GLY A 211 -23.73 -12.93 8.88
C GLY A 211 -23.34 -12.32 7.54
N MET A 212 -24.29 -12.25 6.59
CA MET A 212 -24.07 -11.64 5.28
C MET A 212 -23.86 -10.13 5.34
N ARG A 213 -24.63 -9.42 6.18
CA ARG A 213 -24.42 -7.98 6.43
C ARG A 213 -23.06 -7.73 7.04
N LEU A 214 -22.66 -8.54 8.02
CA LEU A 214 -21.34 -8.43 8.63
C LEU A 214 -20.21 -8.60 7.62
N LEU A 215 -20.29 -9.55 6.69
CA LEU A 215 -19.28 -9.73 5.64
C LEU A 215 -19.10 -8.45 4.80
N ALA A 216 -20.21 -7.84 4.37
CA ALA A 216 -20.18 -6.60 3.62
C ALA A 216 -19.57 -5.44 4.44
N ASP A 217 -19.95 -5.32 5.72
CA ASP A 217 -19.43 -4.30 6.62
C ASP A 217 -17.92 -4.46 6.86
N LEU A 218 -17.44 -5.69 7.08
CA LEU A 218 -16.01 -5.98 7.25
C LEU A 218 -15.20 -5.62 6.00
N ARG A 219 -15.77 -5.78 4.81
CA ARG A 219 -15.13 -5.38 3.54
C ARG A 219 -15.14 -3.89 3.26
N ALA A 220 -16.16 -3.18 3.73
CA ALA A 220 -16.27 -1.73 3.54
C ALA A 220 -15.28 -0.94 4.42
N ARG A 221 -14.82 -1.50 5.54
CA ARG A 221 -14.02 -0.80 6.55
C ARG A 221 -12.51 -0.87 6.30
N THR A 222 -11.81 0.24 6.49
CA THR A 222 -10.36 0.37 6.23
C THR A 222 -9.49 -0.57 7.07
N ILE A 223 -9.88 -0.83 8.31
CA ILE A 223 -9.13 -1.66 9.27
C ILE A 223 -9.20 -3.15 8.87
N THR A 224 -10.36 -3.62 8.43
CA THR A 224 -10.65 -5.05 8.21
C THR A 224 -10.67 -5.45 6.73
N ARG A 225 -10.75 -4.50 5.79
CA ARG A 225 -10.89 -4.82 4.34
C ARG A 225 -9.74 -5.65 3.77
N ASN A 226 -8.55 -5.56 4.37
CA ASN A 226 -7.37 -6.32 3.96
C ASN A 226 -7.20 -7.64 4.74
N ALA A 227 -8.01 -7.91 5.76
CA ALA A 227 -8.02 -9.19 6.42
C ALA A 227 -8.56 -10.28 5.48
N ALA A 228 -8.05 -11.50 5.61
CA ALA A 228 -8.63 -12.64 4.92
C ALA A 228 -10.00 -12.96 5.53
N ILE A 229 -11.07 -13.05 4.73
CA ILE A 229 -12.41 -13.36 5.27
C ILE A 229 -12.88 -14.72 4.77
N LEU A 230 -13.17 -15.62 5.71
CA LEU A 230 -13.70 -16.96 5.47
C LEU A 230 -15.14 -17.08 5.94
N GLY A 231 -16.04 -17.56 5.09
CA GLY A 231 -17.42 -17.86 5.46
C GLY A 231 -17.67 -19.35 5.68
N VAL A 232 -18.23 -19.73 6.84
CA VAL A 232 -18.53 -21.13 7.16
C VAL A 232 -20.04 -21.27 7.46
N PRO A 233 -20.84 -21.76 6.50
CA PRO A 233 -22.22 -22.18 6.74
C PRO A 233 -22.34 -23.18 7.88
N ASN A 234 -23.25 -22.90 8.80
CA ASN A 234 -23.63 -23.80 9.88
C ASN A 234 -25.17 -23.73 10.07
N PRO A 235 -25.93 -24.68 9.51
CA PRO A 235 -25.50 -25.92 8.83
C PRO A 235 -24.93 -25.71 7.42
N ALA A 236 -24.38 -26.78 6.83
CA ALA A 236 -23.84 -26.78 5.48
C ALA A 236 -24.86 -26.29 4.43
N ASN A 237 -24.50 -25.27 3.66
CA ASN A 237 -25.36 -24.66 2.64
C ASN A 237 -24.51 -24.07 1.50
N PRO A 238 -24.45 -24.74 0.32
CA PRO A 238 -23.68 -24.25 -0.83
C PRO A 238 -24.16 -22.90 -1.39
N HIS A 239 -25.47 -22.63 -1.36
CA HIS A 239 -26.01 -21.35 -1.84
C HIS A 239 -25.59 -20.19 -0.93
N LEU A 240 -25.65 -20.40 0.38
CA LEU A 240 -25.19 -19.41 1.36
C LEU A 240 -23.67 -19.16 1.21
N ALA A 241 -22.89 -20.21 0.97
CA ALA A 241 -21.46 -20.08 0.67
C ALA A 241 -21.20 -19.27 -0.62
N ALA A 242 -21.99 -19.50 -1.67
CA ALA A 242 -21.89 -18.73 -2.91
C ALA A 242 -22.22 -17.25 -2.70
N ASP A 243 -23.29 -16.96 -1.95
CA ASP A 243 -23.71 -15.61 -1.57
C ASP A 243 -22.63 -14.85 -0.79
N ALA A 244 -21.90 -15.54 0.09
CA ALA A 244 -20.78 -14.96 0.84
C ALA A 244 -19.60 -14.59 -0.07
N LEU A 245 -19.27 -15.42 -1.06
CA LEU A 245 -18.21 -15.11 -2.04
C LEU A 245 -18.56 -13.90 -2.89
N ASP A 246 -19.81 -13.79 -3.31
CA ASP A 246 -20.28 -12.63 -4.09
C ASP A 246 -20.32 -11.35 -3.26
N ARG A 247 -20.44 -11.46 -1.93
CA ARG A 247 -20.33 -10.34 -0.96
C ARG A 247 -18.90 -10.05 -0.51
N GLY A 248 -17.91 -10.75 -1.05
CA GLY A 248 -16.49 -10.45 -0.85
C GLY A 248 -15.78 -11.32 0.19
N ALA A 249 -16.34 -12.45 0.63
CA ALA A 249 -15.53 -13.46 1.29
C ALA A 249 -14.38 -13.91 0.36
N ASP A 250 -13.16 -14.06 0.89
CA ASP A 250 -12.03 -14.57 0.09
C ASP A 250 -12.14 -16.08 -0.10
N ASP A 251 -12.75 -16.77 0.87
CA ASP A 251 -13.00 -18.21 0.80
C ASP A 251 -14.23 -18.60 1.63
N VAL A 252 -14.76 -19.80 1.39
CA VAL A 252 -15.90 -20.36 2.11
C VAL A 252 -15.78 -21.87 2.27
N MET A 253 -16.66 -22.48 3.06
CA MET A 253 -16.71 -23.93 3.26
C MET A 253 -18.14 -24.45 3.00
N PRO A 254 -18.52 -24.76 1.75
CA PRO A 254 -19.91 -25.06 1.40
C PRO A 254 -20.48 -26.29 2.12
N ALA A 255 -19.62 -27.26 2.46
CA ALA A 255 -19.97 -28.46 3.23
C ALA A 255 -20.03 -28.22 4.76
N GLY A 256 -19.89 -26.98 5.21
CA GLY A 256 -19.86 -26.59 6.62
C GLY A 256 -18.50 -26.80 7.28
N PHE A 257 -18.48 -26.72 8.62
CA PHE A 257 -17.25 -26.74 9.40
C PHE A 257 -16.56 -28.12 9.42
N GLU A 258 -15.32 -28.16 8.93
CA GLU A 258 -14.37 -29.27 9.12
C GLU A 258 -13.00 -28.66 9.43
N VAL A 259 -12.36 -29.11 10.51
CA VAL A 259 -11.22 -28.39 11.08
C VAL A 259 -9.97 -28.46 10.19
N HIS A 260 -9.69 -29.58 9.52
CA HIS A 260 -8.50 -29.70 8.68
C HIS A 260 -8.63 -28.87 7.41
N GLU A 261 -9.81 -28.85 6.79
CA GLU A 261 -10.11 -27.98 5.65
C GLU A 261 -10.04 -26.51 6.04
N LEU A 262 -10.63 -26.12 7.18
CA LEU A 262 -10.54 -24.74 7.67
C LEU A 262 -9.08 -24.34 7.86
N ALA A 263 -8.26 -25.20 8.46
CA ALA A 263 -6.85 -24.94 8.67
C ALA A 263 -6.09 -24.71 7.35
N LEU A 264 -6.28 -25.59 6.36
CA LEU A 264 -5.64 -25.49 5.04
C LEU A 264 -6.06 -24.23 4.27
N ARG A 265 -7.35 -23.88 4.32
CA ARG A 265 -7.87 -22.67 3.69
C ARG A 265 -7.33 -21.41 4.36
N LEU A 266 -7.33 -21.37 5.71
CA LEU A 266 -6.75 -20.26 6.46
C LEU A 266 -5.27 -20.09 6.16
N GLU A 267 -4.49 -21.17 6.12
CA GLU A 267 -3.08 -21.11 5.77
C GLU A 267 -2.86 -20.51 4.38
N THR A 268 -3.67 -20.93 3.40
CA THR A 268 -3.63 -20.40 2.03
C THR A 268 -3.95 -18.91 2.00
N GLN A 269 -5.00 -18.48 2.70
CA GLN A 269 -5.41 -17.07 2.71
C GLN A 269 -4.42 -16.19 3.50
N LEU A 270 -3.87 -16.69 4.61
CA LEU A 270 -2.84 -15.99 5.38
C LEU A 270 -1.56 -15.81 4.55
N LYS A 271 -1.13 -16.84 3.81
CA LYS A 271 -0.01 -16.74 2.85
C LYS A 271 -0.27 -15.68 1.79
N ARG A 272 -1.47 -15.66 1.20
CA ARG A 272 -1.88 -14.65 0.19
C ARG A 272 -1.89 -13.24 0.77
N LYS A 273 -2.47 -13.04 1.95
CA LYS A 273 -2.47 -11.75 2.65
C LYS A 273 -1.05 -11.28 2.94
N ALA A 274 -0.21 -12.14 3.51
CA ALA A 274 1.18 -11.80 3.85
C ALA A 274 2.03 -11.43 2.62
N ARG A 275 1.74 -12.01 1.45
CA ARG A 275 2.36 -11.59 0.18
C ARG A 275 1.84 -10.20 -0.25
N ALA A 276 0.53 -9.99 -0.24
CA ALA A 276 -0.07 -8.72 -0.62
C ALA A 276 0.38 -7.56 0.27
N ASP A 277 0.46 -7.77 1.59
CA ASP A 277 0.94 -6.76 2.54
C ASP A 277 2.41 -6.41 2.29
N ARG A 278 3.27 -7.40 2.04
CA ARG A 278 4.67 -7.15 1.67
C ARG A 278 4.80 -6.31 0.40
N TYR A 279 4.02 -6.59 -0.64
CA TYR A 279 4.03 -5.75 -1.84
C TYR A 279 3.60 -4.32 -1.52
N ARG A 280 2.53 -4.11 -0.76
CA ARG A 280 2.08 -2.77 -0.35
C ARG A 280 3.13 -2.03 0.47
N ASP A 281 3.78 -2.70 1.42
CA ASP A 281 4.83 -2.11 2.24
C ASP A 281 6.07 -1.76 1.40
N SER A 282 6.44 -2.61 0.44
CA SER A 282 7.54 -2.31 -0.49
C SER A 282 7.23 -1.10 -1.38
N LEU A 283 5.99 -0.99 -1.87
CA LEU A 283 5.53 0.15 -2.64
C LEU A 283 5.57 1.44 -1.80
N ARG A 284 5.06 1.38 -0.56
CA ARG A 284 5.12 2.52 0.37
C ARG A 284 6.55 2.94 0.65
N ALA A 285 7.43 2.00 0.97
CA ALA A 285 8.84 2.29 1.21
C ALA A 285 9.53 2.92 0.00
N ARG A 286 9.22 2.47 -1.23
CA ARG A 286 9.75 3.07 -2.47
C ARG A 286 9.22 4.48 -2.71
N VAL A 287 7.94 4.70 -2.45
CA VAL A 287 7.33 6.03 -2.55
C VAL A 287 7.95 6.97 -1.52
N GLU A 288 8.10 6.54 -0.27
CA GLU A 288 8.78 7.30 0.78
C GLU A 288 10.25 7.59 0.45
N ALA A 289 11.00 6.59 -0.03
CA ALA A 289 12.38 6.77 -0.49
C ALA A 289 12.50 7.75 -1.66
N ALA A 290 11.47 7.83 -2.53
CA ALA A 290 11.41 8.80 -3.61
C ALA A 290 11.05 10.23 -3.14
N MET A 291 10.66 10.43 -1.88
CA MET A 291 10.26 11.72 -1.28
C MET A 291 11.30 12.29 -0.32
N ILE A 292 12.30 11.50 0.09
CA ILE A 292 13.40 11.88 0.98
C ILE A 292 14.70 12.08 0.18
N ASP A 293 15.50 13.06 0.55
CA ASP A 293 16.87 13.22 0.08
C ASP A 293 17.77 12.20 0.79
N PRO A 294 18.39 11.24 0.07
CA PRO A 294 19.11 10.12 0.68
C PRO A 294 20.36 10.55 1.46
N MET A 295 20.90 11.74 1.17
CA MET A 295 22.09 12.27 1.83
C MET A 295 21.73 12.92 3.16
N THR A 296 20.76 13.84 3.19
CA THR A 296 20.45 14.63 4.40
C THR A 296 19.31 14.05 5.25
N GLY A 297 18.52 13.12 4.71
CA GLY A 297 17.32 12.59 5.37
C GLY A 297 16.16 13.60 5.47
N LEU A 298 16.27 14.77 4.82
CA LEU A 298 15.19 15.74 4.69
C LEU A 298 14.24 15.37 3.56
N TYR A 299 13.06 15.99 3.49
CA TYR A 299 12.22 15.89 2.30
C TYR A 299 12.94 16.46 1.07
N ASN A 300 12.69 15.90 -0.10
CA ASN A 300 13.25 16.40 -1.35
C ASN A 300 12.29 17.39 -2.04
N ARG A 301 12.76 17.99 -3.14
CA ARG A 301 11.96 18.93 -3.96
C ARG A 301 10.61 18.37 -4.42
N ARG A 302 10.53 17.09 -4.76
CA ARG A 302 9.30 16.44 -5.27
C ARG A 302 8.21 16.39 -4.22
N PHE A 303 8.57 16.18 -2.95
CA PHE A 303 7.64 16.25 -1.82
C PHE A 303 7.31 17.69 -1.43
N ALA A 304 8.33 18.56 -1.38
CA ALA A 304 8.18 19.88 -0.81
C ALA A 304 7.26 20.80 -1.64
N MET A 305 7.27 20.66 -2.97
CA MET A 305 6.51 21.55 -3.86
C MET A 305 4.98 21.39 -3.72
N PRO A 306 4.42 20.16 -3.81
CA PRO A 306 2.99 19.95 -3.58
C PRO A 306 2.59 20.27 -2.13
N GLU A 307 3.46 20.02 -1.16
CA GLU A 307 3.15 20.30 0.24
C GLU A 307 3.11 21.79 0.56
N LEU A 308 4.04 22.59 0.02
CA LEU A 308 3.98 24.06 0.08
C LEU A 308 2.67 24.57 -0.53
N GLN A 309 2.29 24.03 -1.69
CA GLN A 309 1.04 24.39 -2.38
C GLN A 309 -0.19 24.10 -1.50
N ARG A 310 -0.21 22.94 -0.82
CA ARG A 310 -1.27 22.55 0.10
C ARG A 310 -1.33 23.46 1.34
N LEU A 311 -0.18 23.73 1.96
CA LEU A 311 -0.07 24.60 3.14
C LEU A 311 -0.48 26.04 2.82
N ALA A 312 -0.08 26.58 1.66
CA ALA A 312 -0.49 27.90 1.21
C ALA A 312 -2.00 28.01 1.02
N GLY A 313 -2.62 27.01 0.39
CA GLY A 313 -4.09 26.95 0.26
C GLY A 313 -4.80 26.91 1.62
N LEU A 314 -4.32 26.07 2.54
CA LEU A 314 -4.87 25.97 3.90
C LEU A 314 -4.76 27.30 4.68
N MET A 315 -3.62 27.98 4.59
CA MET A 315 -3.41 29.27 5.26
C MET A 315 -4.30 30.37 4.65
N ALA A 316 -4.47 30.38 3.32
CA ALA A 316 -5.39 31.27 2.63
C ALA A 316 -6.85 31.08 3.10
N ASP A 317 -7.29 29.83 3.20
CA ASP A 317 -8.66 29.47 3.60
C ASP A 317 -8.91 29.76 5.09
N THR A 318 -7.91 29.57 5.95
CA THR A 318 -8.01 29.82 7.40
C THR A 318 -7.68 31.26 7.81
N GLY A 319 -7.33 32.13 6.86
CA GLY A 319 -6.97 33.52 7.13
C GLY A 319 -5.69 33.70 7.93
N LYS A 320 -4.76 32.74 7.88
CA LYS A 320 -3.50 32.74 8.63
C LYS A 320 -2.31 33.10 7.71
N PRO A 321 -1.22 33.68 8.26
CA PRO A 321 -0.03 33.97 7.47
C PRO A 321 0.80 32.71 7.18
N LEU A 322 1.69 32.80 6.20
CA LEU A 322 2.64 31.74 5.85
C LEU A 322 4.00 32.39 5.53
N ALA A 323 5.08 31.93 6.16
CA ALA A 323 6.43 32.34 5.77
C ALA A 323 7.16 31.23 5.02
N VAL A 324 7.87 31.62 3.96
CA VAL A 324 8.70 30.76 3.12
C VAL A 324 10.13 31.30 3.15
N LEU A 325 11.07 30.42 3.47
CA LEU A 325 12.49 30.73 3.50
C LEU A 325 13.21 29.83 2.50
N LEU A 326 14.05 30.44 1.67
CA LEU A 326 15.05 29.73 0.87
C LEU A 326 16.41 29.98 1.46
N ALA A 327 17.13 28.92 1.78
CA ALA A 327 18.42 28.98 2.41
C ALA A 327 19.47 28.29 1.54
N ASP A 328 20.66 28.86 1.45
CA ASP A 328 21.74 28.38 0.59
C ASP A 328 23.08 28.48 1.33
N LEU A 329 23.87 27.40 1.26
CA LEU A 329 25.18 27.35 1.90
C LEU A 329 26.19 28.22 1.13
N ASP A 330 26.73 29.22 1.82
CA ASP A 330 27.67 30.14 1.23
C ASP A 330 28.97 29.44 0.85
N HIS A 331 29.43 29.68 -0.37
CA HIS A 331 30.71 29.17 -0.89
C HIS A 331 30.85 27.64 -0.79
N PHE A 332 29.75 26.88 -0.86
CA PHE A 332 29.78 25.43 -0.73
C PHE A 332 30.66 24.74 -1.79
N LYS A 333 30.67 25.24 -3.03
CA LYS A 333 31.60 24.77 -4.07
C LYS A 333 33.07 24.88 -3.64
N THR A 334 33.46 25.98 -2.98
CA THR A 334 34.83 26.16 -2.45
C THR A 334 35.17 25.12 -1.38
N ILE A 335 34.19 24.70 -0.57
CA ILE A 335 34.37 23.63 0.42
C ILE A 335 34.66 22.31 -0.30
N ASN A 336 33.87 21.97 -1.32
CA ASN A 336 34.09 20.77 -2.14
C ASN A 336 35.45 20.79 -2.85
N ASP A 337 35.80 21.92 -3.47
CA ASP A 337 37.05 22.05 -4.23
C ASP A 337 38.28 21.95 -3.32
N ARG A 338 38.19 22.43 -2.07
CA ARG A 338 39.31 22.43 -1.11
C ARG A 338 39.42 21.14 -0.29
N PHE A 339 38.31 20.51 0.07
CA PHE A 339 38.27 19.41 1.03
C PHE A 339 37.69 18.10 0.46
N GLY A 340 37.22 18.12 -0.80
CA GLY A 340 36.61 16.99 -1.48
C GLY A 340 35.12 16.84 -1.20
N HIS A 341 34.43 16.10 -2.08
CA HIS A 341 33.00 15.84 -1.96
C HIS A 341 32.55 15.20 -0.62
N PRO A 342 33.29 14.24 -0.03
CA PRO A 342 32.89 13.68 1.27
C PRO A 342 32.81 14.72 2.39
N ALA A 343 33.66 15.76 2.34
CA ALA A 343 33.60 16.86 3.30
C ALA A 343 32.38 17.75 3.07
N GLY A 344 32.02 18.00 1.81
CA GLY A 344 30.78 18.70 1.46
C GLY A 344 29.54 17.94 1.91
N ASP A 345 29.51 16.62 1.72
CA ASP A 345 28.41 15.76 2.17
C ASP A 345 28.24 15.84 3.70
N ALA A 346 29.35 15.79 4.45
CA ALA A 346 29.33 15.97 5.90
C ALA A 346 28.77 17.34 6.32
N VAL A 347 29.14 18.42 5.61
CA VAL A 347 28.60 19.76 5.85
C VAL A 347 27.10 19.81 5.57
N LEU A 348 26.62 19.20 4.48
CA LEU A 348 25.19 19.16 4.15
C LEU A 348 24.37 18.41 5.19
N ILE A 349 24.85 17.23 5.62
CA ILE A 349 24.20 16.41 6.65
C ILE A 349 24.10 17.17 7.96
N GLU A 350 25.20 17.75 8.41
CA GLU A 350 25.25 18.50 9.66
C GLU A 350 24.39 19.79 9.59
N THR A 351 24.39 20.50 8.46
CA THR A 351 23.49 21.65 8.26
C THR A 351 22.03 21.21 8.34
N ALA A 352 21.65 20.10 7.72
CA ALA A 352 20.28 19.58 7.81
C ALA A 352 19.88 19.26 9.26
N ILE A 353 20.76 18.63 10.04
CA ILE A 353 20.55 18.34 11.47
C ILE A 353 20.36 19.64 12.26
N ARG A 354 21.26 20.62 12.08
CA ARG A 354 21.21 21.92 12.74
C ARG A 354 19.92 22.67 12.43
N LEU A 355 19.53 22.76 11.16
CA LEU A 355 18.28 23.39 10.73
C LEU A 355 17.08 22.69 11.38
N LYS A 356 17.01 21.36 11.30
CA LYS A 356 15.89 20.57 11.85
C LYS A 356 15.74 20.76 13.36
N SER A 357 16.85 20.88 14.10
CA SER A 357 16.83 21.08 15.57
C SER A 357 16.20 22.41 16.01
N GLN A 358 16.12 23.40 15.12
CA GLN A 358 15.64 24.75 15.40
C GLN A 358 14.19 24.99 14.95
N LEU A 359 13.55 23.98 14.35
CA LEU A 359 12.22 24.03 13.76
C LEU A 359 11.20 23.19 14.55
N ARG A 360 9.93 23.55 14.44
CA ARG A 360 8.81 22.85 15.09
C ARG A 360 8.40 21.63 14.26
N PRO A 361 7.74 20.62 14.85
CA PRO A 361 7.20 19.48 14.09
C PRO A 361 6.20 19.85 12.98
N THR A 362 5.56 21.02 13.10
CA THR A 362 4.61 21.57 12.11
C THR A 362 5.27 22.27 10.94
N ASP A 363 6.57 22.57 11.04
CA ASP A 363 7.32 23.29 10.02
C ASP A 363 7.82 22.30 8.96
N LEU A 364 7.85 22.72 7.69
CA LEU A 364 8.40 21.91 6.61
C LEU A 364 9.86 22.30 6.40
N LEU A 365 10.76 21.32 6.38
CA LEU A 365 12.15 21.47 5.99
C LEU A 365 12.48 20.46 4.89
N ALA A 366 13.00 20.95 3.77
CA ALA A 366 13.34 20.15 2.61
C ALA A 366 14.66 20.60 1.97
N ARG A 367 15.39 19.67 1.35
CA ARG A 367 16.50 19.98 0.44
C ARG A 367 15.97 20.01 -0.99
N ILE A 368 16.03 21.17 -1.64
CA ILE A 368 15.41 21.39 -2.95
C ILE A 368 16.42 21.48 -4.10
N GLY A 369 17.70 21.54 -3.78
CA GLY A 369 18.83 21.64 -4.71
C GLY A 369 20.11 21.06 -4.09
N GLY A 370 21.25 21.30 -4.77
CA GLY A 370 22.55 20.79 -4.31
C GLY A 370 22.93 21.31 -2.92
N GLU A 371 22.85 22.61 -2.72
CA GLU A 371 23.20 23.29 -1.45
C GLU A 371 22.05 24.14 -0.89
N GLU A 372 20.85 23.92 -1.43
CA GLU A 372 19.65 24.74 -1.20
C GLU A 372 18.60 24.00 -0.36
N PHE A 373 18.07 24.71 0.64
CA PHE A 373 17.06 24.23 1.57
C PHE A 373 15.83 25.13 1.52
N LEU A 374 14.65 24.51 1.48
CA LEU A 374 13.36 25.17 1.62
C LEU A 374 12.82 24.96 3.02
N ILE A 375 12.41 26.05 3.66
CA ILE A 375 11.75 26.02 4.97
C ILE A 375 10.40 26.74 4.86
N VAL A 376 9.34 26.12 5.36
CA VAL A 376 8.00 26.70 5.37
C VAL A 376 7.48 26.73 6.80
N LEU A 377 7.00 27.89 7.24
CA LEU A 377 6.54 28.16 8.60
C LEU A 377 5.04 28.53 8.57
N PRO A 378 4.12 27.55 8.71
CA PRO A 378 2.68 27.81 8.72
C PRO A 378 2.25 28.66 9.91
N GLY A 379 1.34 29.60 9.69
CA GLY A 379 0.79 30.45 10.75
C GLY A 379 1.79 31.42 11.37
N THR A 380 2.94 31.64 10.74
CA THR A 380 4.02 32.48 11.27
C THR A 380 4.02 33.85 10.62
N ARG A 381 4.06 34.92 11.41
CA ARG A 381 4.11 36.31 10.94
C ARG A 381 5.54 36.71 10.56
N GLU A 382 5.69 37.81 9.84
CA GLU A 382 7.00 38.29 9.35
C GLU A 382 8.05 38.43 10.47
N ASP A 383 7.71 39.10 11.58
CA ASP A 383 8.65 39.35 12.68
C ASP A 383 9.15 38.04 13.31
N GLU A 384 8.23 37.07 13.52
CA GLU A 384 8.56 35.75 14.05
C GLU A 384 9.41 34.95 13.07
N ALA A 385 9.05 34.98 11.78
CA ALA A 385 9.79 34.28 10.73
C ALA A 385 11.21 34.84 10.57
N LEU A 386 11.38 36.16 10.71
CA LEU A 386 12.68 36.82 10.69
C LEU A 386 13.53 36.42 11.90
N GLN A 387 12.93 36.29 13.09
CA GLN A 387 13.63 35.76 14.27
C GLN A 387 14.08 34.32 14.07
N VAL A 388 13.23 33.46 13.48
CA VAL A 388 13.58 32.09 13.14
C VAL A 388 14.72 32.06 12.12
N ALA A 389 14.63 32.82 11.04
CA ALA A 389 15.66 32.89 10.01
C ALA A 389 17.03 33.32 10.58
N ASN A 390 17.05 34.37 11.40
CA ASN A 390 18.28 34.84 12.04
C ASN A 390 18.86 33.80 12.99
N ARG A 391 18.00 33.10 13.75
CA ARG A 391 18.43 32.01 14.62
C ARG A 391 19.07 30.86 13.83
N LEU A 392 18.49 30.49 12.68
CA LEU A 392 19.04 29.46 11.79
C LEU A 392 20.41 29.87 11.25
N CYS A 393 20.53 31.09 10.69
CA CYS A 393 21.77 31.64 10.17
C CYS A 393 22.88 31.65 11.25
N ALA A 394 22.56 32.11 12.46
CA ALA A 394 23.48 32.14 13.58
C ALA A 394 23.86 30.72 14.06
N HIS A 395 22.90 29.79 14.11
CA HIS A 395 23.16 28.43 14.58
C HIS A 395 24.08 27.65 13.62
N VAL A 396 23.93 27.85 12.32
CA VAL A 396 24.80 27.24 11.30
C VAL A 396 26.21 27.82 11.35
N SER A 397 26.35 29.15 11.43
CA SER A 397 27.64 29.85 11.37
C SER A 397 28.48 29.83 12.66
N ARG A 398 27.87 29.66 13.84
CA ARG A 398 28.57 29.72 15.14
C ARG A 398 29.50 28.54 15.42
N SER A 399 29.19 27.37 14.89
CA SER A 399 29.93 26.14 15.21
C SER A 399 30.60 25.60 13.96
N THR A 400 31.85 25.17 14.08
CA THR A 400 32.54 24.51 12.97
C THR A 400 31.93 23.14 12.68
N PHE A 401 32.10 22.67 11.45
CA PHE A 401 31.64 21.39 10.92
C PHE A 401 32.78 20.39 10.98
N ALA A 402 32.58 19.24 11.62
CA ALA A 402 33.54 18.16 11.59
C ALA A 402 33.42 17.43 10.24
N ILE A 403 34.50 17.39 9.45
CA ILE A 403 34.49 16.85 8.07
C ILE A 403 35.22 15.51 7.92
N SER A 404 35.76 14.95 9.00
CA SER A 404 36.42 13.63 9.02
C SER A 404 36.69 13.16 10.45
N ASP A 405 36.95 11.86 10.62
CA ASP A 405 37.42 11.25 11.89
C ASP A 405 38.80 11.74 12.32
N SER A 406 39.51 12.48 11.46
CA SER A 406 40.83 13.07 11.75
C SER A 406 40.79 14.37 12.56
N GLY A 407 39.61 14.84 12.98
CA GLY A 407 39.44 16.05 13.80
C GLY A 407 39.54 17.38 13.02
N ARG A 408 39.45 17.33 11.69
CA ARG A 408 39.42 18.55 10.85
C ARG A 408 38.05 19.23 10.92
N HIS A 409 38.10 20.55 11.08
CA HIS A 409 36.93 21.41 11.21
C HIS A 409 36.88 22.47 10.09
N VAL A 410 35.69 22.73 9.55
CA VAL A 410 35.43 23.75 8.53
C VAL A 410 34.40 24.74 9.04
N SER A 411 34.53 26.02 8.72
CA SER A 411 33.48 27.02 8.92
C SER A 411 32.61 27.11 7.67
N ALA A 412 31.29 27.06 7.82
CA ALA A 412 30.33 27.35 6.76
C ALA A 412 29.29 28.35 7.27
N SER A 413 28.76 29.17 6.37
CA SER A 413 27.65 30.09 6.66
C SER A 413 26.48 29.83 5.74
N LEU A 414 25.35 30.44 6.07
CA LEU A 414 24.09 30.25 5.37
C LEU A 414 23.50 31.63 5.05
N SER A 415 23.13 31.85 3.79
CA SER A 415 22.32 32.99 3.39
C SER A 415 20.87 32.57 3.27
N ILE A 416 19.93 33.41 3.72
CA ILE A 416 18.50 33.10 3.72
C ILE A 416 17.71 34.23 3.07
N GLY A 417 16.88 33.90 2.09
CA GLY A 417 15.82 34.74 1.56
C GLY A 417 14.49 34.43 2.24
N LEU A 418 13.85 35.44 2.82
CA LEU A 418 12.57 35.34 3.52
C LEU A 418 11.46 36.02 2.72
N PHE A 419 10.33 35.34 2.54
CA PHE A 419 9.06 35.95 2.16
C PHE A 419 7.97 35.56 3.15
N ALA A 420 7.35 36.55 3.81
CA ALA A 420 6.25 36.35 4.73
C ALA A 420 4.94 36.81 4.06
N ALA A 421 4.15 35.85 3.57
CA ALA A 421 2.88 36.12 2.93
C ALA A 421 1.78 36.33 3.97
N THR A 422 1.04 37.43 3.85
CA THR A 422 -0.20 37.63 4.61
C THR A 422 -1.33 36.79 4.00
N ALA A 423 -2.42 36.63 4.75
CA ALA A 423 -3.63 35.99 4.21
C ALA A 423 -4.21 36.73 2.99
N SER A 424 -3.95 38.04 2.84
CA SER A 424 -4.36 38.78 1.65
C SER A 424 -3.51 38.38 0.44
N ASP A 425 -2.19 38.39 0.59
CA ASP A 425 -1.27 38.02 -0.50
C ASP A 425 -1.56 36.60 -1.03
N LEU A 426 -1.84 35.67 -0.11
CA LEU A 426 -2.18 34.29 -0.46
C LEU A 426 -3.53 34.15 -1.20
N ARG A 427 -4.45 35.11 -1.05
CA ARG A 427 -5.73 35.12 -1.78
C ARG A 427 -5.64 35.84 -3.13
N ASP A 428 -4.71 36.78 -3.27
CA ASP A 428 -4.50 37.53 -4.50
C ASP A 428 -3.81 36.68 -5.58
N PHE A 429 -3.00 35.70 -5.17
CA PHE A 429 -2.38 34.76 -6.10
C PHE A 429 -3.38 33.72 -6.61
N GLN A 430 -3.23 33.33 -7.89
CA GLN A 430 -3.97 32.19 -8.44
C GLN A 430 -3.66 30.92 -7.64
N ARG A 431 -4.71 30.20 -7.21
CA ARG A 431 -4.56 29.02 -6.34
C ARG A 431 -3.57 28.01 -6.89
N ASN A 432 -3.56 27.74 -8.19
CA ASN A 432 -2.64 26.76 -8.81
C ASN A 432 -1.18 27.25 -8.97
N GLN A 433 -0.88 28.51 -8.63
CA GLN A 433 0.46 29.10 -8.75
C GLN A 433 1.06 29.55 -7.40
N LEU A 434 0.37 29.28 -6.27
CA LEU A 434 0.80 29.76 -4.95
C LEU A 434 2.23 29.36 -4.62
N ALA A 435 2.57 28.07 -4.73
CA ALA A 435 3.91 27.59 -4.40
C ALA A 435 5.00 28.28 -5.22
N THR A 436 4.79 28.39 -6.54
CA THR A 436 5.73 29.05 -7.45
C THR A 436 5.93 30.51 -7.07
N LYS A 437 4.84 31.27 -6.86
CA LYS A 437 4.93 32.69 -6.50
C LYS A 437 5.64 32.92 -5.16
N LEU A 438 5.38 32.07 -4.16
CA LEU A 438 6.04 32.18 -2.86
C LEU A 438 7.55 31.91 -2.95
N ILE A 439 7.94 30.89 -3.72
CA ILE A 439 9.34 30.56 -3.97
C ILE A 439 10.04 31.68 -4.74
N ASP A 440 9.43 32.20 -5.81
CA ASP A 440 10.02 33.29 -6.60
C ASP A 440 10.33 34.52 -5.73
N ARG A 441 9.47 34.84 -4.76
CA ARG A 441 9.69 35.95 -3.82
C ARG A 441 10.79 35.66 -2.81
N ALA A 442 10.83 34.44 -2.26
CA ALA A 442 11.90 34.03 -1.36
C ALA A 442 13.26 33.99 -2.08
N ASP A 443 13.28 33.62 -3.36
CA ASP A 443 14.49 33.55 -4.19
C ASP A 443 15.06 34.95 -4.47
N GLN A 444 14.20 35.92 -4.79
CA GLN A 444 14.59 37.33 -4.92
C GLN A 444 15.24 37.86 -3.64
N ALA A 445 14.68 37.51 -2.47
CA ALA A 445 15.30 37.87 -1.19
C ALA A 445 16.65 37.17 -0.98
N LEU A 446 16.77 35.89 -1.36
CA LEU A 446 18.01 35.14 -1.20
C LEU A 446 19.12 35.72 -2.09
N TYR A 447 18.78 36.13 -3.31
CA TYR A 447 19.69 36.80 -4.21
C TYR A 447 20.25 38.08 -3.58
N ALA A 448 19.40 38.92 -2.98
CA ALA A 448 19.82 40.11 -2.26
C ALA A 448 20.76 39.79 -1.07
N ALA A 449 20.45 38.74 -0.29
CA ALA A 449 21.31 38.29 0.81
C ALA A 449 22.72 37.92 0.32
N LYS A 450 22.82 37.29 -0.85
CA LYS A 450 24.10 36.90 -1.46
C LYS A 450 24.90 38.10 -1.96
N GLU A 451 24.25 39.11 -2.56
CA GLU A 451 24.92 40.32 -3.05
C GLU A 451 25.39 41.25 -1.92
N GLU A 452 24.64 41.35 -0.83
CA GLU A 452 24.97 42.25 0.27
C GLU A 452 26.11 41.75 1.18
N GLY A 453 26.71 40.59 0.85
CA GLY A 453 27.87 40.05 1.55
C GLY A 453 27.63 38.76 2.32
N ARG A 454 26.55 38.02 2.02
CA ARG A 454 26.26 36.67 2.54
C ARG A 454 26.10 36.59 4.07
N ASN A 455 25.95 35.38 4.61
CA ASN A 455 25.76 35.07 6.03
C ASN A 455 24.71 35.96 6.72
N ARG A 456 23.55 36.10 6.07
CA ARG A 456 22.48 36.99 6.52
C ARG A 456 21.11 36.56 6.03
N VAL A 457 20.11 37.21 6.58
CA VAL A 457 18.73 37.11 6.13
C VAL A 457 18.36 38.38 5.40
N SER A 458 17.84 38.26 4.18
CA SER A 458 17.19 39.36 3.47
C SER A 458 15.71 39.03 3.25
N LYS A 459 14.87 40.05 3.06
CA LYS A 459 13.42 39.89 2.87
C LYS A 459 12.91 40.77 1.74
N VAL A 460 11.90 40.31 1.01
CA VAL A 460 11.17 41.16 0.06
C VAL A 460 10.11 41.93 0.82
N THR A 461 10.19 43.26 0.80
CA THR A 461 9.12 44.12 1.36
C THR A 461 8.07 44.31 0.27
N VAL A 462 6.85 43.82 0.48
CA VAL A 462 5.72 44.20 -0.38
C VAL A 462 5.36 45.63 0.01
N ALA A 463 5.67 46.60 -0.86
CA ALA A 463 5.29 47.99 -0.60
C ALA A 463 3.76 48.05 -0.42
N PRO A 464 3.23 48.69 0.63
CA PRO A 464 1.80 48.92 0.73
C PRO A 464 1.35 49.78 -0.46
N LEU A 465 0.27 49.37 -1.13
CA LEU A 465 -0.37 50.17 -2.18
C LEU A 465 -0.54 51.61 -1.68
N PRO A 466 -0.12 52.64 -2.44
CA PRO A 466 -0.29 54.01 -2.01
C PRO A 466 -1.78 54.27 -1.79
N LEU A 467 -2.13 54.69 -0.57
CA LEU A 467 -3.46 55.18 -0.24
C LEU A 467 -3.81 56.28 -1.23
N SER A 468 -4.72 56.00 -2.15
CA SER A 468 -5.32 57.00 -3.02
C SER A 468 -6.13 57.95 -2.12
N VAL A 469 -5.53 59.09 -1.80
CA VAL A 469 -6.24 60.20 -1.15
C VAL A 469 -7.31 60.68 -2.13
N PRO A 470 -8.61 60.64 -1.79
CA PRO A 470 -9.64 61.18 -2.66
C PRO A 470 -9.41 62.69 -2.80
N PRO A 471 -9.53 63.27 -4.01
CA PRO A 471 -9.38 64.70 -4.20
C PRO A 471 -10.44 65.43 -3.38
N GLY A 472 -9.96 66.33 -2.53
CA GLY A 472 -10.77 67.10 -1.61
C GLY A 472 -11.84 67.93 -2.32
N PHE A 473 -13.01 67.97 -1.69
CA PHE A 473 -13.97 69.04 -1.87
C PHE A 473 -13.30 70.37 -1.47
N VAL A 474 -13.15 71.27 -2.43
CA VAL A 474 -12.91 72.69 -2.18
C VAL A 474 -14.16 73.44 -2.62
N ALA A 475 -14.80 74.04 -1.60
CA ALA A 475 -15.77 75.14 -1.56
C ALA A 475 -16.79 75.28 -2.71
#